data_AF-A0A6A7LN25-F1
#
_entry.id   AF-A0A6A7LN25-F1
#
_cell.length_a   1.000
_cell.length_b   1.000
_cell.length_c   1.000
_cell.angle_alpha   90.00
_cell.angle_beta   90.00
_cell.angle_gamma   90.00
#
_symmetry.space_group_name_H-M   'P 1'
#
loop_
_entity.id
_entity.type
_entity.pdbx_description
1 polymer ?
#
loop_
_entity_poly.entity_id
_entity_poly.type
_entity_poly.pdbx_seq_one_letter_code
_entity_poly.pdbx_strand_id
1 'polypeptide(L)'
;MSGGHPLQRPDPGKLVPREFVGRWVGRMRPGGESEHERFLDALRSPDGAALLRKCSLTEYALYQRGPEMEIVFRSEKPTIIAGFLRNKRMWPPFWEFTGPGQSDVPADKPLVYRWTRG
;
A
#
# COMPACT_ATOMS: atom_id res chain seq x y z
N MET A 1 7.10 48.60 32.10
CA MET A 1 7.29 48.55 30.63
C MET A 1 7.34 47.09 30.25
N SER A 2 6.23 46.54 29.77
CA SER A 2 6.13 45.12 29.41
C SER A 2 6.42 44.95 27.92
N GLY A 3 7.59 44.37 27.60
CA GLY A 3 7.94 43.97 26.24
C GLY A 3 7.17 42.71 25.86
N GLY A 4 6.19 42.86 24.96
CA GLY A 4 5.47 41.74 24.37
C GLY A 4 6.34 41.03 23.33
N HIS A 5 6.65 39.76 23.57
CA HIS A 5 7.12 38.85 22.55
C HIS A 5 6.05 38.70 21.46
N PRO A 6 6.36 38.86 20.16
CA PRO A 6 5.42 38.52 19.11
C PRO A 6 5.31 36.99 19.02
N LEU A 7 4.12 36.46 19.34
CA LEU A 7 3.70 35.10 19.00
C LEU A 7 3.77 34.97 17.47
N GLN A 8 4.75 34.20 17.00
CA GLN A 8 4.89 33.78 15.63
C GLN A 8 3.64 32.96 15.27
N ARG A 9 2.77 33.51 14.41
CA ARG A 9 1.63 32.76 13.88
C ARG A 9 2.18 31.58 13.07
N PRO A 10 1.72 30.35 13.29
CA PRO A 10 2.06 29.25 12.39
C PRO A 10 1.53 29.58 10.99
N ASP A 11 2.39 29.40 10.00
CA ASP A 11 2.07 29.49 8.57
C ASP A 11 0.81 28.64 8.30
N PRO A 12 -0.23 29.16 7.62
CA PRO A 12 -1.42 28.38 7.28
C PRO A 12 -0.99 27.25 6.34
N GLY A 13 -0.81 26.10 6.96
CA GLY A 13 -0.02 24.98 6.48
C GLY A 13 -0.24 24.66 5.00
N LYS A 14 0.87 24.35 4.34
CA LYS A 14 0.88 23.24 3.37
C LYS A 14 0.04 22.12 3.96
N LEU A 15 -1.19 21.99 3.47
CA LEU A 15 -2.02 20.81 3.69
C LEU A 15 -1.22 19.65 3.10
N VAL A 16 -0.40 19.00 3.92
CA VAL A 16 0.13 17.69 3.57
C VAL A 16 -1.10 16.84 3.29
N PRO A 17 -1.27 16.31 2.07
CA PRO A 17 -2.40 15.44 1.77
C PRO A 17 -2.45 14.38 2.86
N ARG A 18 -3.59 14.26 3.55
CA ARG A 18 -3.75 13.22 4.56
C ARG A 18 -3.69 11.88 3.83
N GLU A 19 -2.55 11.23 3.87
CA GLU A 19 -2.39 9.89 3.32
C GLU A 19 -3.07 8.88 4.23
N PHE A 20 -3.87 8.01 3.62
CA PHE A 20 -4.51 6.90 4.29
C PHE A 20 -3.71 5.64 4.03
N VAL A 21 -3.49 4.86 5.09
CA VAL A 21 -2.73 3.60 5.03
C VAL A 21 -3.71 2.44 5.09
N GLY A 22 -3.65 1.55 4.09
CA GLY A 22 -4.35 0.28 4.10
C GLY A 22 -3.37 -0.87 4.30
N ARG A 23 -3.79 -1.87 5.08
CA ARG A 23 -3.01 -3.08 5.33
C ARG A 23 -3.91 -4.30 5.23
N TRP A 24 -3.53 -5.26 4.39
CA TRP A 24 -4.31 -6.48 4.19
C TRP A 24 -3.40 -7.71 4.23
N VAL A 25 -3.81 -8.71 4.99
CA VAL A 25 -3.17 -10.01 5.04
C VAL A 25 -3.92 -10.96 4.13
N GLY A 26 -3.16 -11.78 3.42
CA GLY A 26 -3.72 -12.83 2.60
C GLY A 26 -2.83 -14.05 2.55
N ARG A 27 -3.30 -15.03 1.80
CA ARG A 27 -2.57 -16.24 1.49
C ARG A 27 -2.70 -16.56 0.01
N MET A 28 -1.60 -16.97 -0.61
CA MET A 28 -1.61 -17.50 -1.96
C MET A 28 -2.29 -18.87 -1.95
N ARG A 29 -3.24 -19.06 -2.87
CA ARG A 29 -3.91 -20.34 -3.04
C ARG A 29 -2.93 -21.39 -3.58
N PRO A 30 -3.11 -22.69 -3.24
CA PRO A 30 -2.33 -23.76 -3.85
C PRO A 30 -2.46 -23.74 -5.38
N GLY A 31 -1.35 -23.83 -6.10
CA GLY A 31 -1.32 -23.75 -7.57
C GLY A 31 -1.31 -22.33 -8.13
N GLY A 32 -1.33 -21.30 -7.28
CA GLY A 32 -1.27 -19.89 -7.66
C GLY A 32 0.14 -19.34 -7.88
N GLU A 33 1.19 -20.15 -7.69
CA GLU A 33 2.60 -19.75 -7.68
C GLU A 33 3.00 -19.06 -9.00
N SER A 34 2.74 -19.69 -10.14
CA SER A 34 3.13 -19.14 -11.44
C SER A 34 2.34 -17.88 -11.80
N GLU A 35 1.06 -17.79 -11.40
CA GLU A 35 0.27 -16.57 -11.61
C GLU A 35 0.76 -15.43 -10.71
N HIS A 36 1.16 -15.77 -9.49
CA HIS A 36 1.74 -14.82 -8.55
C HIS A 36 3.07 -14.26 -9.06
N GLU A 37 3.97 -15.10 -9.58
CA GLU A 37 5.21 -14.64 -10.19
C GLU A 37 4.94 -13.70 -11.37
N ARG A 38 4.02 -14.08 -12.27
CA ARG A 38 3.60 -13.23 -13.40
C ARG A 38 3.02 -11.89 -12.95
N PHE A 39 2.27 -11.90 -11.85
CA PHE A 39 1.72 -10.68 -11.28
C PHE A 39 2.83 -9.78 -10.71
N LEU A 40 3.83 -10.34 -10.03
CA LEU A 40 4.99 -9.57 -9.56
C LEU A 40 5.77 -8.95 -10.72
N ASP A 41 6.00 -9.71 -11.80
CA ASP A 41 6.63 -9.18 -13.02
C ASP A 41 5.79 -8.07 -13.66
N ALA A 42 4.48 -8.25 -13.75
CA ALA A 42 3.57 -7.22 -14.24
C ALA A 42 3.62 -5.94 -13.38
N LEU A 43 3.70 -6.07 -12.06
CA LEU A 43 3.84 -4.92 -11.15
C LEU A 43 5.19 -4.20 -11.34
N ARG A 44 6.27 -4.92 -11.68
CA ARG A 44 7.60 -4.34 -11.95
C ARG A 44 7.68 -3.63 -13.30
N SER A 45 6.73 -3.89 -14.20
CA SER A 45 6.68 -3.25 -15.51
C SER A 45 6.22 -1.77 -15.45
N PRO A 46 6.50 -0.98 -16.51
CA PRO A 46 5.98 0.39 -16.63
C PRO A 46 4.45 0.48 -16.57
N ASP A 47 3.75 -0.50 -17.14
CA ASP A 47 2.28 -0.61 -17.07
C ASP A 47 1.79 -0.85 -15.64
N GLY A 48 2.53 -1.64 -14.86
CA GLY A 48 2.30 -1.83 -13.43
C GLY A 48 2.41 -0.52 -12.65
N ALA A 49 3.48 0.25 -12.87
CA ALA A 49 3.65 1.57 -12.27
C ALA A 49 2.51 2.54 -12.66
N ALA A 50 2.07 2.51 -13.92
CA ALA A 50 0.96 3.31 -14.40
C ALA A 50 -0.38 2.90 -13.76
N LEU A 51 -0.62 1.59 -13.55
CA LEU A 51 -1.78 1.08 -12.83
C LEU A 51 -1.81 1.58 -11.38
N LEU A 52 -0.69 1.48 -10.66
CA LEU A 52 -0.59 1.92 -9.27
C LEU A 52 -0.88 3.43 -9.13
N ARG A 53 -0.35 4.24 -10.07
CA ARG A 53 -0.69 5.67 -10.17
C ARG A 53 -2.18 5.91 -10.43
N LYS A 54 -2.80 5.17 -11.35
CA LYS A 54 -4.25 5.26 -11.64
C LYS A 54 -5.10 4.91 -10.41
N CYS A 55 -4.64 3.99 -9.58
CA CYS A 55 -5.28 3.65 -8.30
C CYS A 55 -5.12 4.74 -7.22
N SER A 56 -4.54 5.91 -7.54
CA SER A 56 -4.28 7.00 -6.59
C SER A 56 -3.42 6.56 -5.39
N LEU A 57 -2.58 5.55 -5.59
CA LEU A 57 -1.62 5.09 -4.59
C LEU A 57 -0.38 5.98 -4.60
N THR A 58 0.17 6.19 -3.41
CA THR A 58 1.45 6.87 -3.20
C THR A 58 2.56 5.88 -2.82
N GLU A 59 2.18 4.75 -2.23
CA GLU A 59 3.06 3.63 -1.92
C GLU A 59 2.29 2.31 -2.05
N TYR A 60 2.99 1.28 -2.50
CA TYR A 60 2.52 -0.10 -2.50
C TYR A 60 3.69 -1.03 -2.16
N ALA A 61 3.52 -1.85 -1.14
CA ALA A 61 4.51 -2.81 -0.69
C ALA A 61 3.82 -4.16 -0.46
N LEU A 62 4.52 -5.21 -0.86
CA LEU A 62 4.11 -6.59 -0.66
C LEU A 62 5.24 -7.33 0.06
N TYR A 63 4.87 -7.94 1.18
CA TYR A 63 5.72 -8.78 2.01
C TYR A 63 5.21 -10.20 1.97
N GLN A 64 6.09 -11.18 2.00
CA GLN A 64 5.69 -12.57 1.79
C GLN A 64 6.62 -13.56 2.48
N ARG A 65 6.03 -14.60 3.10
CA ARG A 65 6.73 -15.77 3.62
C ARG A 65 6.00 -17.03 3.18
N GLY A 66 6.58 -17.76 2.24
CA GLY A 66 5.90 -18.91 1.63
C GLY A 66 4.56 -18.48 1.01
N PRO A 67 3.43 -19.11 1.36
CA PRO A 67 2.12 -18.72 0.85
C PRO A 67 1.51 -17.52 1.58
N GLU A 68 2.02 -17.14 2.76
CA GLU A 68 1.46 -16.02 3.54
C GLU A 68 1.99 -14.69 3.02
N MET A 69 1.11 -13.70 2.93
CA MET A 69 1.47 -12.39 2.41
C MET A 69 0.80 -11.25 3.15
N GLU A 70 1.39 -10.07 3.02
CA GLU A 70 0.86 -8.84 3.57
C GLU A 70 1.10 -7.69 2.60
N ILE A 71 0.03 -6.97 2.28
CA ILE A 71 0.06 -5.77 1.45
C ILE A 71 -0.06 -4.55 2.36
N VAL A 72 0.88 -3.63 2.20
CA VAL A 72 0.82 -2.30 2.80
C VAL A 72 0.78 -1.28 1.67
N PHE A 73 -0.19 -0.39 1.68
CA PHE A 73 -0.30 0.65 0.67
C PHE A 73 -0.76 1.97 1.28
N ARG A 74 -0.36 3.05 0.62
CA ARG A 74 -0.75 4.42 0.96
C ARG A 74 -1.51 5.05 -0.19
N SER A 75 -2.51 5.86 0.14
CA SER A 75 -3.38 6.50 -0.83
C SER A 75 -3.81 7.86 -0.33
N GLU A 76 -3.94 8.83 -1.23
CA GLU A 76 -4.56 10.14 -0.92
C GLU A 76 -6.09 10.04 -0.84
N LYS A 77 -6.66 8.92 -1.29
CA LYS A 77 -8.10 8.67 -1.32
C LYS A 77 -8.49 7.54 -0.36
N PRO A 78 -9.38 7.78 0.62
CA PRO A 78 -9.80 6.75 1.57
C PRO A 78 -10.66 5.66 0.92
N THR A 79 -11.37 5.99 -0.17
CA THR A 79 -12.20 5.02 -0.92
C THR A 79 -11.39 3.87 -1.50
N ILE A 80 -10.10 4.09 -1.76
CA ILE A 80 -9.20 3.03 -2.23
C ILE A 80 -9.02 1.96 -1.18
N ILE A 81 -9.00 2.30 0.12
CA ILE A 81 -8.88 1.30 1.19
C ILE A 81 -10.08 0.36 1.17
N ALA A 82 -11.29 0.89 1.17
CA ALA A 82 -12.52 0.09 1.16
C ALA A 82 -12.70 -0.72 -0.14
N GLY A 83 -12.22 -0.18 -1.27
CA GLY A 83 -12.33 -0.82 -2.59
C GLY A 83 -11.19 -1.78 -2.94
N PHE A 84 -10.11 -1.79 -2.17
CA PHE A 84 -8.86 -2.47 -2.54
C PHE A 84 -9.07 -3.97 -2.80
N LEU A 85 -9.72 -4.68 -1.87
CA LEU A 85 -10.01 -6.12 -1.97
C LEU A 85 -10.97 -6.46 -3.13
N ARG A 86 -11.74 -5.48 -3.62
CA ARG A 86 -12.64 -5.66 -4.77
C ARG A 86 -11.92 -5.47 -6.10
N ASN A 87 -10.76 -4.82 -6.09
CA ASN A 87 -9.98 -4.57 -7.30
C ASN A 87 -9.11 -5.79 -7.62
N LYS A 88 -9.58 -6.64 -8.53
CA LYS A 88 -8.87 -7.86 -8.96
C LYS A 88 -7.49 -7.63 -9.58
N ARG A 89 -7.17 -6.39 -9.96
CA ARG A 89 -5.83 -6.02 -10.45
C ARG A 89 -4.85 -5.69 -9.33
N MET A 90 -5.35 -5.47 -8.11
CA MET A 90 -4.57 -5.14 -6.91
C MET A 90 -4.63 -6.25 -5.87
N TRP A 91 -5.73 -7.01 -5.88
CA TRP A 91 -5.97 -8.21 -5.10
C TRP A 91 -6.41 -9.34 -6.06
N PRO A 92 -5.46 -10.03 -6.69
CA PRO A 92 -5.77 -11.06 -7.68
C PRO A 92 -6.54 -12.25 -7.08
N PRO A 93 -7.31 -12.99 -7.90
CA PRO A 93 -8.19 -14.07 -7.44
C PRO A 93 -7.45 -15.33 -6.94
N PHE A 94 -6.17 -15.49 -7.29
CA PHE A 94 -5.30 -16.53 -6.74
C PHE A 94 -4.77 -16.20 -5.34
N TRP A 95 -5.14 -15.04 -4.79
CA TRP A 95 -4.95 -14.70 -3.38
C TRP A 95 -6.26 -14.80 -2.61
N GLU A 96 -6.15 -15.30 -1.40
CA GLU A 96 -7.23 -15.40 -0.44
C GLU A 96 -7.04 -14.38 0.67
N PHE A 97 -8.09 -13.63 0.98
CA PHE A 97 -8.08 -12.67 2.08
C PHE A 97 -8.22 -13.40 3.41
N THR A 98 -7.28 -13.14 4.33
CA THR A 98 -7.28 -13.76 5.67
C THR A 98 -7.62 -12.75 6.77
N GLY A 99 -7.35 -11.46 6.59
CA GLY A 99 -7.72 -10.43 7.56
C GLY A 99 -7.06 -9.07 7.33
N PRO A 100 -7.42 -8.04 8.13
CA PRO A 100 -6.70 -6.77 8.14
C PRO A 100 -5.26 -6.96 8.65
N GLY A 101 -4.31 -6.23 8.05
CA GLY A 101 -2.91 -6.23 8.49
C GLY A 101 -2.70 -5.46 9.79
N GLN A 102 -1.68 -5.87 10.55
CA GLN A 102 -1.29 -5.19 11.78
C GLN A 102 -0.48 -3.92 11.48
N SER A 103 -0.31 -3.03 12.47
CA SER A 103 0.46 -1.78 12.26
C SER A 103 1.92 -2.03 11.87
N ASP A 104 2.49 -3.16 12.32
CA ASP A 104 3.84 -3.61 12.04
C ASP A 104 3.79 -4.90 11.21
N VAL A 105 4.49 -4.90 10.06
CA VAL A 105 4.69 -6.11 9.27
C VAL A 105 5.65 -7.01 10.04
N PRO A 106 5.33 -8.30 10.27
CA PRO A 106 6.23 -9.20 10.96
C PRO A 106 7.61 -9.24 10.29
N ALA A 107 8.68 -9.14 11.09
CA ALA A 107 10.06 -9.10 10.60
C ALA A 107 10.46 -10.36 9.80
N ASP A 108 9.73 -11.46 9.97
CA ASP A 108 9.95 -12.72 9.26
C ASP A 108 9.36 -12.76 7.84
N LYS A 109 8.59 -11.74 7.42
CA LYS A 109 8.07 -11.64 6.05
C LYS A 109 8.98 -10.73 5.21
N PRO A 110 9.85 -11.26 4.33
CA PRO A 110 10.67 -10.42 3.47
C PRO A 110 9.84 -9.57 2.51
N LEU A 111 10.32 -8.35 2.24
CA LEU A 111 9.78 -7.47 1.22
C LEU A 111 10.11 -8.04 -0.17
N VAL A 112 9.09 -8.36 -0.96
CA VAL A 112 9.26 -8.95 -2.31
C VAL A 112 8.98 -7.95 -3.43
N TYR A 113 8.21 -6.89 -3.13
CA TYR A 113 7.96 -5.80 -4.06
C TYR A 113 7.66 -4.51 -3.30
N ARG A 114 8.21 -3.40 -3.80
CA ARG A 114 7.86 -2.06 -3.35
C ARG A 114 7.82 -1.11 -4.53
N TRP A 115 6.80 -0.27 -4.54
CA TRP A 115 6.66 0.87 -5.42
C TRP A 115 6.33 2.10 -4.60
N THR A 116 6.93 3.22 -4.96
CA THR A 116 6.64 4.53 -4.40
C THR A 116 6.41 5.49 -5.56
N ARG A 117 5.47 6.43 -5.36
CA ARG A 117 5.18 7.45 -6.36
C ARG A 117 6.31 8.47 -6.37
N GLY A 118 7.24 8.29 -7.30
CA GLY A 118 8.18 9.32 -7.75
C GLY A 118 7.52 10.33 -8.67
#